data_AF-A0A3D4CMQ5-F1
#
_entry.id   AF-A0A3D4CMQ5-F1
#
_cell.length_a   1.000
_cell.length_b   1.000
_cell.length_c   1.000
_cell.angle_alpha   90.00
_cell.angle_beta   90.00
_cell.angle_gamma   90.00
#
_symmetry.space_group_name_H-M   'P 1'
#
loop_
_entity.id
_entity.type
_entity.pdbx_description
1 polymer ?
#
loop_
_entity_poly.entity_id
_entity_poly.type
_entity_poly.pdbx_seq_one_letter_code
_entity_poly.pdbx_strand_id
1 'polypeptide(L)'
;MKTRFGWQIFAFVFVLFGILGFFTIQGRGLVSRLLFPTPSTEPTEKKVCVERASLKCSDEPELSFECTSEYQSWAKDNCPGWEEQIFCGGIAGVVCPEGYSCQYDGNYPDAGGRCIQSEEKIPSLSNSELARGWYFGTKLQKKQGTPINWIYTEAGRSSCWHEPQIECRF
;
A
#
# COMPACT_ATOMS: atom_id res chain seq x y z
N MET A 1 -13.57 10.48 43.60
CA MET A 1 -14.18 11.62 42.89
C MET A 1 -13.09 12.42 42.20
N LYS A 2 -12.97 12.30 40.87
CA LYS A 2 -12.08 13.11 40.03
C LYS A 2 -12.86 13.48 38.78
N THR A 3 -13.00 14.77 38.58
CA THR A 3 -13.95 15.46 37.69
C THR A 3 -13.53 15.34 36.23
N ARG A 4 -14.48 14.96 35.37
CA ARG A 4 -14.41 15.07 33.91
C ARG A 4 -14.95 16.45 33.52
N PHE A 5 -14.10 17.36 33.08
CA PHE A 5 -14.50 18.69 32.62
C PHE A 5 -13.69 19.03 31.37
N GLY A 6 -14.37 19.27 30.25
CA GLY A 6 -13.78 19.95 29.09
C GLY A 6 -13.63 19.12 27.81
N TRP A 7 -14.75 18.69 27.20
CA TRP A 7 -14.75 18.27 25.78
C TRP A 7 -16.01 18.69 25.02
N GLN A 8 -16.55 19.87 25.35
CA GLN A 8 -17.78 20.43 24.76
C GLN A 8 -17.57 21.76 24.01
N ILE A 9 -16.32 22.26 23.88
CA ILE A 9 -16.06 23.60 23.31
C ILE A 9 -15.65 23.57 21.83
N PHE A 10 -15.34 22.40 21.24
CA PHE A 10 -14.86 22.35 19.85
C PHE A 10 -15.96 22.34 18.77
N ALA A 11 -17.24 22.33 19.13
CA ALA A 11 -18.33 22.20 18.16
C ALA A 11 -18.86 23.54 17.58
N PHE A 12 -18.41 24.71 18.06
CA PHE A 12 -19.04 25.99 17.71
C PHE A 12 -18.26 26.89 16.74
N VAL A 13 -17.05 26.51 16.31
CA VAL A 13 -16.24 27.38 15.41
C VAL A 13 -16.46 27.07 13.92
N PHE A 14 -16.96 25.90 13.55
CA PHE A 14 -17.10 25.51 12.14
C PHE A 14 -18.40 25.96 11.43
N VAL A 15 -19.35 26.56 12.16
CA VAL A 15 -20.64 26.99 11.56
C VAL A 15 -20.63 28.45 11.08
N LEU A 16 -19.68 29.29 11.51
CA LEU A 16 -19.65 30.70 11.14
C LEU A 16 -18.87 31.04 9.85
N PHE A 17 -18.05 30.12 9.31
CA PHE A 17 -17.32 30.36 8.06
C PHE A 17 -18.05 29.85 6.80
N GLY A 18 -19.24 29.25 6.93
CA GLY A 18 -19.97 28.64 5.82
C GLY A 18 -20.91 29.54 5.02
N ILE A 19 -21.07 30.84 5.35
CA ILE A 19 -22.19 31.66 4.82
C ILE A 19 -21.74 32.96 4.09
N LEU A 20 -20.44 33.18 3.84
CA LEU A 20 -19.97 34.39 3.13
C LEU A 20 -19.00 34.05 1.97
N GLY A 21 -19.41 33.11 1.11
CA GLY A 21 -18.67 32.73 -0.09
C GLY A 21 -19.47 32.83 -1.40
N PHE A 22 -20.66 33.44 -1.39
CA PHE A 22 -21.42 33.78 -2.59
C PHE A 22 -21.04 35.18 -3.05
N PHE A 23 -19.91 35.32 -3.75
CA PHE A 23 -19.67 36.47 -4.61
C PHE A 23 -19.60 36.01 -6.06
N THR A 24 -20.71 36.28 -6.75
CA THR A 24 -20.85 36.39 -8.19
C THR A 24 -19.80 37.33 -8.77
N ILE A 25 -18.95 36.83 -9.68
CA ILE A 25 -18.21 37.68 -10.62
C ILE A 25 -18.64 37.27 -12.03
N GLN A 26 -19.65 37.97 -12.56
CA GLN A 26 -19.87 38.08 -14.00
C GLN A 26 -18.92 39.15 -14.52
N GLY A 27 -17.90 38.72 -15.27
CA GLY A 27 -17.02 39.60 -16.04
C GLY A 27 -16.85 39.06 -17.45
N ARG A 28 -17.63 39.59 -18.39
CA ARG A 28 -17.34 39.48 -19.83
C ARG A 28 -16.11 40.35 -20.14
N GLY A 29 -15.11 39.79 -20.83
CA GLY A 29 -14.08 40.61 -21.45
C GLY A 29 -12.90 39.82 -22.02
N LEU A 30 -12.80 39.86 -23.35
CA LEU A 30 -11.57 39.75 -24.15
C LEU A 30 -10.96 38.34 -24.36
N VAL A 31 -11.42 37.75 -25.48
CA VAL A 31 -10.62 37.12 -26.55
C VAL A 31 -9.10 37.15 -26.28
N SER A 32 -8.61 36.17 -25.53
CA SER A 32 -7.20 35.82 -25.51
C SER A 32 -7.04 34.63 -26.45
N ARG A 33 -6.27 34.83 -27.52
CA ARG A 33 -5.95 33.81 -28.51
C ARG A 33 -5.47 32.56 -27.78
N LEU A 34 -6.22 31.46 -27.93
CA LEU A 34 -5.79 30.12 -27.58
C LEU A 34 -4.57 29.78 -28.45
N LEU A 35 -3.38 30.17 -27.98
CA LEU A 35 -2.18 29.42 -28.24
C LEU A 35 -2.40 28.09 -27.53
N PHE A 36 -2.98 27.14 -28.27
CA PHE A 36 -2.96 25.75 -27.88
C PHE A 36 -1.50 25.43 -27.52
N PRO A 37 -1.22 25.00 -26.27
CA PRO A 37 0.11 24.50 -25.98
C PRO A 37 0.37 23.40 -26.98
N THR A 38 1.44 23.56 -27.76
CA THR A 38 1.97 22.50 -28.61
C THR A 38 2.01 21.23 -27.76
N PRO A 39 1.38 20.11 -28.20
CA PRO A 39 1.53 18.85 -27.49
C PRO A 39 3.02 18.59 -27.40
N SER A 40 3.53 18.65 -26.16
CA SER A 40 4.91 18.32 -25.86
C SER A 40 5.17 16.98 -26.51
N THR A 41 6.07 16.97 -27.49
CA THR A 41 6.44 15.76 -28.19
C THR A 41 7.18 14.93 -27.14
N GLU A 42 6.44 14.10 -26.40
CA GLU A 42 7.01 13.15 -25.46
C GLU A 42 8.07 12.37 -26.23
N PRO A 43 9.36 12.49 -25.87
CA PRO A 43 10.34 11.59 -26.41
C PRO A 43 9.86 10.19 -26.02
N THR A 44 9.66 9.35 -27.02
CA THR A 44 9.35 7.92 -26.88
C THR A 44 10.63 7.20 -26.43
N GLU A 45 11.26 7.76 -25.40
CA GLU A 45 12.46 7.25 -24.79
C GLU A 45 12.02 6.14 -23.83
N LYS A 46 12.59 4.97 -24.06
CA LYS A 46 12.31 3.77 -23.28
C LYS A 46 12.66 4.05 -21.81
N LYS A 47 11.65 4.18 -20.95
CA LYS A 47 11.84 4.37 -19.50
C LYS A 47 12.68 3.21 -18.94
N VAL A 48 13.81 3.53 -18.32
CA VAL A 48 14.70 2.56 -17.65
C VAL A 48 14.56 2.74 -16.15
N CYS A 49 14.55 1.64 -15.40
CA CYS A 49 14.53 1.69 -13.93
C CYS A 49 15.87 2.20 -13.40
N VAL A 50 15.82 3.27 -12.61
CA VAL A 50 16.95 3.83 -11.88
C VAL A 50 16.83 3.42 -10.41
N GLU A 51 17.94 3.27 -9.69
CA GLU A 51 17.88 3.01 -8.25
C GLU A 51 17.42 4.26 -7.49
N ARG A 52 16.37 4.13 -6.66
CA ARG A 52 15.81 5.25 -5.88
C ARG A 52 16.84 5.95 -4.99
N ALA A 53 17.79 5.20 -4.42
CA ALA A 53 18.83 5.75 -3.56
C ALA A 53 19.80 6.70 -4.30
N SER A 54 19.89 6.58 -5.63
CA SER A 54 20.71 7.47 -6.46
C SER A 54 20.00 8.77 -6.85
N LEU A 55 18.67 8.85 -6.61
CA LEU A 55 17.85 10.00 -6.98
C LEU A 55 17.87 11.06 -5.88
N LYS A 56 18.49 12.21 -6.17
CA LYS A 56 18.51 13.38 -5.30
C LYS A 56 17.37 14.36 -5.64
N CYS A 57 16.14 13.88 -5.51
CA CYS A 57 14.95 14.69 -5.88
C CYS A 57 14.66 15.87 -4.94
N SER A 58 15.36 15.97 -3.81
CA SER A 58 15.16 17.02 -2.81
C SER A 58 15.70 18.39 -3.25
N ASP A 59 16.74 18.40 -4.09
CA ASP A 59 17.52 19.61 -4.31
C ASP A 59 17.02 20.36 -5.56
N GLU A 60 16.64 19.62 -6.62
CA GLU A 60 16.19 20.20 -7.90
C GLU A 60 15.22 19.26 -8.64
N PRO A 61 13.92 19.20 -8.25
CA PRO A 61 12.96 18.24 -8.82
C PRO A 61 12.64 18.49 -10.30
N GLU A 62 12.96 19.67 -10.82
CA GLU A 62 12.71 20.05 -12.23
C GLU A 62 13.83 19.61 -13.18
N LEU A 63 15.00 19.21 -12.65
CA LEU A 63 16.18 18.92 -13.46
C LEU A 63 16.34 17.43 -13.83
N SER A 64 15.56 16.53 -13.21
CA SER A 64 15.60 15.09 -13.47
C SER A 64 14.18 14.55 -13.69
N PHE A 65 13.96 13.93 -14.85
CA PHE A 65 12.68 13.33 -15.23
C PHE A 65 12.23 12.26 -14.23
N GLU A 66 13.18 11.57 -13.62
CA GLU A 66 13.00 10.52 -12.63
C GLU A 66 12.40 11.02 -11.30
N CYS A 67 12.47 12.33 -11.06
CA CYS A 67 11.87 12.97 -9.90
C CYS A 67 10.42 13.42 -10.15
N THR A 68 9.92 13.31 -11.39
CA THR A 68 8.53 13.65 -11.71
C THR A 68 7.56 12.64 -11.10
N SER A 69 6.34 13.10 -10.75
CA SER A 69 5.28 12.22 -10.26
C SER A 69 4.90 11.12 -11.27
N GLU A 70 5.07 11.41 -12.56
CA GLU A 70 4.77 10.47 -13.64
C GLU A 70 5.78 9.32 -13.71
N TYR A 71 7.08 9.61 -13.58
CA TYR A 71 8.08 8.55 -13.49
C TYR A 71 7.93 7.76 -12.19
N GLN A 72 7.69 8.44 -11.07
CA GLN A 72 7.51 7.81 -9.76
C GLN A 72 6.32 6.85 -9.71
N SER A 73 5.22 7.13 -10.41
CA SER A 73 4.10 6.20 -10.53
C SER A 73 4.42 5.04 -11.48
N TRP A 74 5.00 5.32 -12.65
CA TRP A 74 5.43 4.28 -13.59
C TRP A 74 6.40 3.28 -12.95
N ALA A 75 7.36 3.77 -12.19
CA ALA A 75 8.39 2.94 -11.58
C ALA A 75 7.85 2.06 -10.44
N LYS A 76 6.78 2.45 -9.74
CA LYS A 76 6.10 1.56 -8.77
C LYS A 76 5.59 0.28 -9.41
N ASP A 77 5.05 0.39 -10.63
CA ASP A 77 4.43 -0.75 -11.32
C ASP A 77 5.45 -1.56 -12.16
N ASN A 78 6.54 -0.92 -12.60
CA ASN A 78 7.45 -1.50 -13.58
C ASN A 78 8.85 -1.81 -13.04
N CYS A 79 9.24 -1.23 -11.89
CA CYS A 79 10.58 -1.38 -11.34
C CYS A 79 10.58 -2.22 -10.06
N PRO A 80 11.22 -3.40 -10.05
CA PRO A 80 11.34 -4.21 -8.85
C PRO A 80 12.16 -3.47 -7.80
N GLY A 81 11.63 -3.34 -6.57
CA GLY A 81 12.31 -2.68 -5.46
C GLY A 81 12.18 -1.15 -5.42
N TRP A 82 11.21 -0.57 -6.16
CA TRP A 82 10.99 0.88 -6.18
C TRP A 82 10.28 1.43 -4.93
N GLU A 83 9.56 0.59 -4.19
CA GLU A 83 8.94 0.99 -2.92
C GLU A 83 9.99 1.40 -1.89
N GLU A 84 9.73 2.49 -1.16
CA GLU A 84 10.59 2.93 -0.08
C GLU A 84 10.68 1.82 0.96
N GLN A 85 11.88 1.30 1.13
CA GLN A 85 12.15 0.34 2.19
C GLN A 85 12.00 1.07 3.53
N ILE A 86 10.93 0.76 4.25
CA ILE A 86 10.67 1.36 5.57
C ILE A 86 11.74 0.85 6.53
N PHE A 87 12.47 1.78 7.17
CA PHE A 87 13.45 1.44 8.18
C PHE A 87 12.76 0.85 9.42
N CYS A 88 13.36 -0.21 9.98
CA CYS A 88 12.90 -0.84 11.21
C CYS A 88 14.07 -1.21 12.13
N GLY A 89 13.75 -1.49 13.40
CA GLY A 89 14.74 -1.84 14.42
C GLY A 89 15.57 -0.64 14.88
N GLY A 90 16.87 -0.85 15.03
CA GLY A 90 17.82 0.11 15.56
C GLY A 90 17.64 0.36 17.06
N ILE A 91 18.40 1.32 17.61
CA ILE A 91 18.27 1.76 19.00
C ILE A 91 16.87 2.35 19.31
N ALA A 92 16.18 2.85 18.29
CA ALA A 92 14.83 3.39 18.42
C ALA A 92 13.74 2.29 18.46
N GLY A 93 14.06 1.03 18.10
CA GLY A 93 13.10 -0.07 18.09
C GLY A 93 11.92 0.16 17.15
N VAL A 94 12.15 0.75 15.97
CA VAL A 94 11.09 1.09 15.02
C VAL A 94 10.40 -0.19 14.53
N VAL A 95 9.08 -0.28 14.68
CA VAL A 95 8.29 -1.47 14.30
C VAL A 95 7.72 -1.31 12.89
N CYS A 96 7.72 -2.40 12.12
CA CYS A 96 7.12 -2.41 10.79
C CYS A 96 5.59 -2.31 10.83
N PRO A 97 4.95 -1.80 9.76
CA PRO A 97 3.50 -1.86 9.58
C PRO A 97 2.96 -3.30 9.58
N GLU A 98 1.64 -3.46 9.74
CA GLU A 98 0.98 -4.77 9.67
C GLU A 98 1.26 -5.48 8.31
N GLY A 99 1.56 -6.78 8.35
CA GLY A 99 1.91 -7.57 7.16
C GLY A 99 3.36 -7.44 6.70
N TYR A 100 4.21 -6.78 7.50
CA TYR A 100 5.64 -6.67 7.25
C TYR A 100 6.44 -7.24 8.43
N SER A 101 7.63 -7.74 8.13
CA SER A 101 8.61 -8.20 9.11
C SER A 101 9.93 -7.45 8.95
N CYS A 102 10.63 -7.19 10.05
CA CYS A 102 11.92 -6.51 10.00
C CYS A 102 13.02 -7.48 9.59
N GLN A 103 13.58 -7.28 8.40
CA GLN A 103 14.80 -7.95 7.97
C GLN A 103 16.00 -7.15 8.49
N TYR A 104 16.57 -7.60 9.60
CA TYR A 104 17.75 -6.99 10.20
C TYR A 104 18.99 -7.17 9.32
N ASP A 105 19.80 -6.12 9.21
CA ASP A 105 21.06 -6.14 8.47
C ASP A 105 22.25 -6.68 9.30
N GLY A 106 22.01 -7.11 10.55
CA GLY A 106 23.02 -7.64 11.46
C GLY A 106 22.47 -8.42 12.66
N ASN A 107 23.36 -9.06 13.41
CA ASN A 107 23.04 -9.88 14.59
C ASN A 107 23.58 -9.24 15.88
N TYR A 108 23.16 -8.01 16.16
CA TYR A 108 23.49 -7.26 17.37
C TYR A 108 22.24 -6.55 17.91
N PRO A 109 22.17 -6.20 19.21
CA PRO A 109 20.92 -5.77 19.85
C PRO A 109 20.29 -4.50 19.25
N ASP A 110 21.10 -3.64 18.65
CA ASP A 110 20.73 -2.37 18.03
C ASP A 110 20.76 -2.43 16.49
N ALA A 111 20.68 -3.63 15.90
CA ALA A 111 20.61 -3.78 14.46
C ALA A 111 19.37 -3.07 13.89
N GLY A 112 19.61 -2.18 12.93
CA GLY A 112 18.59 -1.68 12.02
C GLY A 112 18.32 -2.68 10.91
N GLY A 113 17.26 -2.42 10.15
CA GLY A 113 16.90 -3.24 9.02
C GLY A 113 15.82 -2.58 8.17
N ARG A 114 15.21 -3.40 7.34
CA ARG A 114 14.17 -2.97 6.41
C ARG A 114 12.92 -3.82 6.56
N CYS A 115 11.77 -3.18 6.50
CA CYS A 115 10.50 -3.88 6.45
C CYS A 115 10.37 -4.58 5.10
N ILE A 116 10.37 -5.90 5.14
CA ILE A 116 10.03 -6.74 4.00
C ILE A 116 8.60 -7.24 4.19
N GLN A 117 7.85 -7.35 3.10
CA GLN A 117 6.54 -7.98 3.15
C GLN A 117 6.74 -9.36 3.77
N SER A 118 6.05 -9.62 4.88
CA SER A 118 6.08 -10.96 5.45
C SER A 118 5.35 -11.83 4.45
N GLU A 119 6.10 -12.54 3.60
CA GLU A 119 5.58 -13.68 2.89
C GLU A 119 5.04 -14.58 4.00
N GLU A 120 3.71 -14.58 4.20
CA GLU A 120 3.09 -15.60 5.01
C GLU A 120 3.52 -16.90 4.37
N LYS A 121 4.46 -17.61 5.00
CA LYS A 121 4.90 -18.92 4.54
C LYS A 121 3.69 -19.81 4.68
N ILE A 122 2.86 -19.86 3.63
CA ILE A 122 1.70 -20.73 3.59
C ILE A 122 2.29 -22.14 3.68
N PRO A 123 2.07 -22.87 4.79
CA PRO A 123 2.69 -24.17 4.96
C PRO A 123 2.18 -25.09 3.84
N SER A 124 3.02 -26.02 3.40
CA SER A 124 2.59 -27.06 2.48
C SER A 124 1.43 -27.86 3.08
N LEU A 125 0.57 -28.38 2.21
CA LEU A 125 -0.54 -29.22 2.62
C LEU A 125 0.00 -30.47 3.33
N SER A 126 -0.45 -30.71 4.56
CA SER A 126 -0.04 -31.89 5.32
C SER A 126 -0.78 -33.15 4.85
N ASN A 127 -0.15 -34.33 4.99
CA ASN A 127 -0.79 -35.61 4.62
C ASN A 127 -2.12 -35.85 5.36
N SER A 128 -2.26 -35.35 6.59
CA SER A 128 -3.50 -35.47 7.38
C SER A 128 -4.60 -34.54 6.89
N GLU A 129 -4.28 -33.38 6.31
CA GLU A 129 -5.25 -32.51 5.63
C GLU A 129 -5.68 -33.11 4.30
N LEU A 130 -4.72 -33.64 3.53
CA LEU A 130 -5.00 -34.33 2.29
C LEU A 130 -5.92 -35.53 2.52
N ALA A 131 -5.64 -36.35 3.55
CA ALA A 131 -6.49 -37.50 3.90
C ALA A 131 -7.88 -37.10 4.43
N ARG A 132 -8.01 -35.92 5.05
CA ARG A 132 -9.32 -35.38 5.47
C ARG A 132 -10.11 -34.77 4.32
N GLY A 133 -9.44 -34.39 3.23
CA GLY A 133 -10.06 -33.73 2.08
C GLY A 133 -10.49 -32.28 2.33
N TRP A 134 -10.04 -31.65 3.43
CA TRP A 134 -10.31 -30.23 3.73
C TRP A 134 -9.34 -29.62 4.76
N TYR A 135 -9.21 -28.29 4.76
CA TYR A 135 -8.53 -27.50 5.81
C TYR A 135 -9.10 -26.08 5.94
N PHE A 136 -8.92 -25.46 7.11
CA PHE A 136 -9.31 -24.06 7.37
C PHE A 136 -8.31 -23.08 6.78
N GLY A 137 -8.81 -22.00 6.17
CA GLY A 137 -7.96 -20.92 5.65
C GLY A 137 -8.77 -19.91 4.85
N THR A 138 -8.18 -18.76 4.56
CA THR A 138 -8.79 -17.77 3.68
C THR A 138 -8.61 -18.12 2.21
N LYS A 139 -9.32 -17.42 1.32
CA LYS A 139 -9.16 -17.56 -0.14
C LYS A 139 -7.73 -17.28 -0.63
N LEU A 140 -6.97 -16.43 0.08
CA LEU A 140 -5.59 -16.10 -0.28
C LEU A 140 -4.57 -17.10 0.30
N GLN A 141 -4.94 -17.85 1.33
CA GLN A 141 -4.09 -18.82 2.01
C GLN A 141 -4.23 -20.23 1.43
N LYS A 142 -4.29 -20.37 0.10
CA LYS A 142 -4.30 -21.69 -0.54
C LYS A 142 -2.93 -22.36 -0.36
N LYS A 143 -2.88 -23.46 0.40
CA LYS A 143 -1.64 -24.19 0.68
C LYS A 143 -0.99 -24.71 -0.60
N GLN A 144 0.35 -24.72 -0.61
CA GLN A 144 1.08 -25.36 -1.70
C GLN A 144 0.80 -26.87 -1.68
N GLY A 145 0.48 -27.43 -2.85
CA GLY A 145 0.07 -28.83 -3.00
C GLY A 145 -1.42 -29.09 -2.86
N THR A 146 -2.25 -28.07 -2.58
CA THR A 146 -3.72 -28.23 -2.61
C THR A 146 -4.18 -28.62 -4.02
N PRO A 147 -4.90 -29.75 -4.19
CA PRO A 147 -5.39 -30.18 -5.50
C PRO A 147 -6.21 -29.10 -6.20
N ILE A 148 -6.12 -29.08 -7.53
CA ILE A 148 -6.74 -28.03 -8.35
C ILE A 148 -8.27 -28.03 -8.27
N ASN A 149 -8.87 -29.19 -8.04
CA ASN A 149 -10.31 -29.40 -7.94
C ASN A 149 -10.91 -29.02 -6.57
N TRP A 150 -10.09 -28.64 -5.58
CA TRP A 150 -10.61 -28.20 -4.30
C TRP A 150 -11.26 -26.82 -4.41
N ILE A 151 -12.37 -26.66 -3.70
CA ILE A 151 -13.23 -25.47 -3.72
C ILE A 151 -13.07 -24.74 -2.39
N TYR A 152 -13.18 -23.42 -2.43
CA TYR A 152 -13.21 -22.57 -1.24
C TYR A 152 -14.65 -22.24 -0.85
N THR A 153 -15.00 -22.43 0.41
CA THR A 153 -16.29 -22.03 0.98
C THR A 153 -16.10 -20.97 2.05
N GLU A 154 -16.79 -19.84 1.88
CA GLU A 154 -16.75 -18.70 2.78
C GLU A 154 -17.70 -18.92 3.97
N ALA A 155 -17.16 -18.91 5.19
CA ALA A 155 -17.89 -19.04 6.44
C ALA A 155 -17.24 -18.20 7.57
N GLY A 156 -16.62 -17.07 7.22
CA GLY A 156 -15.97 -16.17 8.17
C GLY A 156 -14.75 -16.81 8.84
N ARG A 157 -14.78 -16.99 10.18
CA ARG A 157 -13.68 -17.64 10.90
C ARG A 157 -13.55 -19.14 10.62
N SER A 158 -14.59 -19.73 10.04
CA SER A 158 -14.62 -21.15 9.68
C SER A 158 -14.54 -21.39 8.17
N SER A 159 -14.10 -20.39 7.39
CA SER A 159 -13.85 -20.55 5.94
C SER A 159 -12.84 -21.66 5.68
N CYS A 160 -13.09 -22.47 4.64
CA CYS A 160 -12.31 -23.68 4.41
C CYS A 160 -12.14 -24.01 2.93
N TRP A 161 -11.02 -24.67 2.61
CA TRP A 161 -10.74 -25.30 1.32
C TRP A 161 -11.04 -26.78 1.43
N HIS A 162 -11.75 -27.36 0.47
CA HIS A 162 -12.19 -28.75 0.55
C HIS A 162 -12.45 -29.40 -0.81
N GLU A 163 -12.55 -30.72 -0.83
CA GLU A 163 -12.99 -31.47 -2.01
C GLU A 163 -14.47 -31.21 -2.36
N PRO A 164 -14.86 -31.28 -3.65
CA PRO A 164 -16.23 -30.98 -4.09
C PRO A 164 -17.35 -31.80 -3.41
N GLN A 165 -17.04 -32.98 -2.87
CA GLN A 165 -18.00 -33.89 -2.23
C GLN A 165 -18.05 -33.76 -0.70
N ILE A 166 -17.18 -32.93 -0.13
CA ILE A 166 -17.08 -32.72 1.31
C ILE A 166 -17.65 -31.34 1.62
N GLU A 167 -18.45 -31.21 2.68
CA GLU A 167 -18.85 -29.92 3.20
C GLU A 167 -17.96 -29.53 4.37
N CYS A 168 -17.55 -28.26 4.44
CA CYS A 168 -16.85 -27.72 5.60
C CYS A 168 -17.73 -27.93 6.85
N ARG A 169 -17.19 -28.56 7.90
CA ARG A 169 -17.87 -28.62 9.20
C ARG A 169 -17.49 -27.38 10.01
N PHE A 170 -18.48 -26.54 10.28
CA PHE A 170 -18.35 -25.30 11.05
C PHE A 170 -18.75 -25.48 12.50
#